data_AF-A0A2T6ZT61-F1
#
_entry.id   AF-A0A2T6ZT61-F1
#
_cell.length_a   1.000
_cell.length_b   1.000
_cell.length_c   1.000
_cell.angle_alpha   90.00
_cell.angle_beta   90.00
_cell.angle_gamma   90.00
#
_symmetry.space_group_name_H-M   'P 1'
#
loop_
_entity.id
_entity.type
_entity.pdbx_description
1 polymer ?
#
loop_
_entity_poly.entity_id
_entity_poly.type
_entity_poly.pdbx_seq_one_letter_code
_entity_poly.pdbx_strand_id
1 'polypeptide(L)'
;MISPLLSGAIILSFLLFLRFLSVTPSITRTHRPSSFPSTKKPHIIYILGSGGHTAEMLSLISSCNSRYKRTYMISRGDALSAKKAAAFESTSTSTSAPYDILEIPRARLVGQSWLSTPWTCAACLVGCVRAFARVGLPDVVVCNGPGSAVVVVGVCFFCKFLGLCRTRIIYVESFARVRSLSLSGKLLYAFTDRFIVQWPRLVEKYRRAEYHGILI
;
A
#
# COMPACT_ATOMS: atom_id res chain seq x y z
N MET A 1 36.51 11.14 -27.58
CA MET A 1 35.21 11.84 -27.78
C MET A 1 34.11 10.87 -27.42
N ILE A 2 33.26 11.18 -26.44
CA ILE A 2 32.11 10.33 -26.07
C ILE A 2 31.09 10.38 -27.23
N SER A 3 30.59 9.22 -27.67
CA SER A 3 29.59 9.19 -28.75
C SER A 3 28.27 9.85 -28.28
N PRO A 4 27.52 10.52 -29.18
CA PRO A 4 26.26 11.19 -28.83
C PRO A 4 25.21 10.23 -28.23
N LEU A 5 25.27 8.94 -28.58
CA LEU A 5 24.43 7.91 -28.00
C LEU A 5 24.78 7.64 -26.53
N LEU A 6 26.08 7.58 -26.20
CA LEU A 6 26.53 7.33 -24.84
C LEU A 6 26.24 8.54 -23.93
N SER A 7 26.44 9.77 -24.41
CA SER A 7 26.06 10.97 -23.65
C SER A 7 24.55 11.05 -23.42
N GLY A 8 23.73 10.73 -24.42
CA GLY A 8 22.27 10.65 -24.27
C GLY A 8 21.82 9.63 -23.21
N ALA A 9 22.42 8.43 -23.20
CA ALA A 9 22.11 7.40 -22.20
C ALA A 9 22.47 7.82 -20.77
N ILE A 10 23.61 8.50 -20.59
CA ILE A 10 24.05 9.01 -19.27
C ILE A 10 23.07 10.07 -18.76
N ILE A 11 22.69 11.03 -19.60
CA ILE A 11 21.74 12.08 -19.22
C ILE A 11 20.39 11.47 -18.85
N LEU A 12 19.87 10.54 -19.66
CA LEU A 12 18.61 9.87 -19.37
C LEU A 12 18.67 9.10 -18.04
N SER A 13 19.73 8.33 -17.80
CA SER A 13 19.93 7.60 -16.54
C SER A 13 19.97 8.54 -15.34
N PHE A 14 20.68 9.67 -15.46
CA PHE A 14 20.74 10.69 -14.43
C PHE A 14 19.36 11.30 -14.15
N LEU A 15 18.58 11.63 -15.18
CA LEU A 15 17.22 12.16 -15.03
C LEU A 15 16.28 11.13 -14.38
N LEU A 16 16.37 9.85 -14.77
CA LEU A 16 15.60 8.77 -14.15
C LEU A 16 15.98 8.57 -12.68
N PHE A 17 17.27 8.69 -12.34
CA PHE A 17 17.74 8.64 -10.97
C PHE A 17 17.21 9.81 -10.14
N LEU A 18 17.32 11.05 -10.64
CA LEU A 18 16.72 12.22 -9.98
C LEU A 18 15.21 12.06 -9.80
N ARG A 19 14.52 11.53 -10.81
CA ARG A 19 13.09 11.22 -10.71
C ARG A 19 12.81 10.22 -9.60
N PHE A 20 13.58 9.13 -9.53
CA PHE A 20 13.45 8.11 -8.49
C PHE A 20 13.64 8.71 -7.09
N LEU A 21 14.68 9.52 -6.89
CA LEU A 21 14.93 10.20 -5.62
C LEU A 21 13.76 11.14 -5.26
N SER A 22 13.28 11.94 -6.22
CA SER A 22 12.19 12.91 -6.00
C SER A 22 10.86 12.26 -5.60
N VAL A 23 10.61 11.04 -6.08
CA VAL A 23 9.36 10.29 -5.86
C VAL A 23 9.43 9.44 -4.59
N THR A 24 10.64 9.10 -4.12
CA THR A 24 10.84 8.24 -2.96
C THR A 24 10.52 9.00 -1.65
N PRO A 25 9.48 8.58 -0.90
CA PRO A 25 9.03 9.36 0.26
C PRO A 25 10.02 9.39 1.44
N SER A 26 11.01 8.50 1.47
CA SER A 26 12.07 8.55 2.47
C SER A 26 13.06 9.70 2.29
N ILE A 27 13.21 10.17 1.05
CA ILE A 27 14.15 11.22 0.66
C ILE A 27 13.39 12.55 0.64
N THR A 28 12.23 12.56 -0.03
CA THR A 28 11.41 13.76 -0.16
C THR A 28 10.41 13.79 0.98
N ARG A 29 10.62 14.69 1.95
CA ARG A 29 9.63 14.94 3.00
C ARG A 29 8.37 15.47 2.33
N THR A 30 7.32 14.64 2.24
CA THR A 30 6.05 15.11 1.68
C THR A 30 5.52 16.23 2.57
N HIS A 31 5.58 17.46 2.06
CA HIS A 31 4.92 18.60 2.69
C HIS A 31 3.41 18.30 2.80
N ARG A 32 2.78 18.93 3.81
CA ARG A 32 1.33 18.86 4.07
C ARG A 32 0.53 18.83 2.76
N PRO A 33 -0.55 18.04 2.68
CA PRO A 33 -1.27 17.83 1.44
C PRO A 33 -1.61 19.18 0.80
N SER A 34 -1.22 19.38 -0.46
CA SER A 34 -1.93 20.34 -1.29
C SER A 34 -3.39 19.87 -1.28
N SER A 35 -4.31 20.73 -0.86
CA SER A 35 -5.74 20.47 -0.88
C SER A 35 -6.11 19.66 -2.13
N PHE A 36 -6.75 18.50 -1.95
CA PHE A 36 -7.22 17.70 -3.09
C PHE A 36 -7.98 18.64 -4.03
N PRO A 37 -7.54 18.82 -5.28
CA PRO A 37 -8.27 19.67 -6.19
C PRO A 37 -9.60 18.99 -6.48
N SER A 38 -10.69 19.72 -6.24
CA SER A 38 -12.01 19.49 -6.83
C SER A 38 -12.89 18.36 -6.25
N THR A 39 -14.18 18.70 -6.10
CA THR A 39 -15.47 17.97 -6.19
C THR A 39 -15.59 16.43 -6.09
N LYS A 40 -14.56 15.62 -6.33
CA LYS A 40 -14.60 14.15 -6.24
C LYS A 40 -14.23 13.66 -4.83
N LYS A 41 -14.93 12.63 -4.37
CA LYS A 41 -14.61 11.94 -3.11
C LYS A 41 -13.25 11.24 -3.25
N PRO A 42 -12.30 11.40 -2.30
CA PRO A 42 -11.02 10.70 -2.35
C PRO A 42 -11.22 9.19 -2.37
N HIS A 43 -10.43 8.48 -3.17
CA HIS A 43 -10.46 7.02 -3.29
C HIS A 43 -9.37 6.38 -2.43
N ILE A 44 -9.80 5.58 -1.46
CA ILE A 44 -8.92 4.86 -0.54
C ILE A 44 -9.02 3.36 -0.82
N ILE A 45 -7.87 2.72 -1.03
CA ILE A 45 -7.75 1.26 -1.11
C ILE A 45 -7.18 0.72 0.19
N TYR A 46 -7.91 -0.22 0.80
CA TYR A 46 -7.48 -0.99 1.96
C TYR A 46 -7.07 -2.39 1.52
N ILE A 47 -5.83 -2.77 1.80
CA ILE A 47 -5.34 -4.12 1.48
C ILE A 47 -5.62 -5.03 2.67
N LEU A 48 -6.49 -6.02 2.48
CA LEU A 48 -6.82 -7.00 3.52
C LEU A 48 -5.96 -8.26 3.33
N GLY A 49 -5.15 -8.57 4.34
CA GLY A 49 -4.46 -9.86 4.44
C GLY A 49 -5.31 -10.92 5.13
N SER A 50 -5.08 -12.20 4.85
CA SER A 50 -5.80 -13.33 5.48
C SER A 50 -5.76 -13.29 7.01
N GLY A 51 -6.85 -13.66 7.67
CA GLY A 51 -6.87 -13.90 9.12
C GLY A 51 -6.75 -12.63 9.97
N GLY A 52 -5.73 -12.59 10.85
CA GLY A 52 -5.52 -11.50 11.82
C GLY A 52 -5.31 -10.14 11.18
N HIS A 53 -4.61 -10.06 10.05
CA HIS A 53 -4.41 -8.79 9.34
C HIS A 53 -5.70 -8.15 8.85
N THR A 54 -6.70 -8.94 8.42
CA THR A 54 -8.02 -8.40 8.10
C THR A 54 -8.66 -7.78 9.34
N ALA A 55 -8.60 -8.46 10.49
CA ALA A 55 -9.20 -7.94 11.73
C ALA A 55 -8.53 -6.64 12.18
N GLU A 56 -7.19 -6.59 12.15
CA GLU A 56 -6.42 -5.37 12.44
C GLU A 56 -6.85 -4.20 11.54
N MET A 57 -6.94 -4.43 10.22
CA MET A 57 -7.30 -3.38 9.27
C MET A 57 -8.75 -2.91 9.48
N LEU A 58 -9.69 -3.82 9.72
CA LEU A 58 -11.09 -3.46 9.98
C LEU A 58 -11.26 -2.72 11.30
N SER A 59 -10.51 -3.10 12.35
CA SER A 59 -10.48 -2.35 13.62
C SER A 59 -9.94 -0.94 13.42
N LEU A 60 -8.82 -0.79 12.68
CA LEU A 60 -8.21 0.50 12.36
C LEU A 60 -9.18 1.46 11.64
N ILE A 61 -9.98 0.94 10.70
CA ILE A 61 -10.88 1.78 9.89
C ILE A 61 -12.28 1.94 10.51
N SER A 62 -12.58 1.26 11.62
CA SER A 62 -13.86 1.38 12.34
C SER A 62 -14.21 2.81 12.72
N SER A 63 -13.19 3.61 13.04
CA SER A 63 -13.32 5.01 13.42
C SER A 63 -13.23 5.99 12.24
N CYS A 64 -13.04 5.50 11.00
CA CYS A 64 -12.94 6.33 9.81
C CYS A 64 -14.32 6.67 9.23
N ASN A 65 -14.52 7.94 8.87
CA ASN A 65 -15.78 8.47 8.34
C ASN A 65 -16.11 7.92 6.93
N SER A 66 -17.40 7.78 6.58
CA SER A 66 -17.91 7.25 5.30
C SER A 66 -17.81 8.23 4.12
N ARG A 67 -17.06 9.32 4.28
CA ARG A 67 -16.89 10.39 3.27
C ARG A 67 -16.06 9.97 2.04
N TYR A 68 -15.30 8.88 2.14
CA TYR A 68 -14.35 8.44 1.11
C TYR A 68 -14.93 7.29 0.29
N LYS A 69 -14.56 7.22 -1.01
CA LYS A 69 -14.79 5.98 -1.78
C LYS A 69 -13.84 4.92 -1.25
N ARG A 70 -14.36 3.77 -0.82
CA ARG A 70 -13.55 2.68 -0.25
C ARG A 70 -13.50 1.51 -1.21
N THR A 71 -12.32 0.93 -1.35
CA THR A 71 -12.16 -0.34 -2.06
C THR A 71 -11.31 -1.29 -1.22
N TYR A 72 -11.83 -2.48 -0.98
CA TYR A 72 -11.17 -3.54 -0.24
C TYR A 72 -10.46 -4.47 -1.22
N MET A 73 -9.13 -4.43 -1.22
CA MET A 73 -8.33 -5.33 -2.03
C MET A 73 -8.01 -6.59 -1.21
N ILE A 74 -8.53 -7.73 -1.65
CA ILE A 74 -8.40 -9.01 -0.99
C ILE A 74 -7.55 -9.97 -1.81
N SER A 75 -6.92 -10.91 -1.12
CA SER A 75 -6.15 -11.98 -1.75
C SER A 75 -7.04 -13.12 -2.22
N ARG A 76 -6.69 -13.74 -3.35
CA ARG A 76 -7.48 -14.81 -3.96
C ARG A 76 -7.63 -16.00 -3.03
N GLY A 77 -8.86 -16.42 -2.80
CA GLY A 77 -9.20 -17.50 -1.87
C GLY A 77 -9.46 -17.07 -0.41
N ASP A 78 -9.35 -15.77 -0.08
CA ASP A 78 -9.72 -15.25 1.24
C ASP A 78 -11.20 -14.82 1.30
N ALA A 79 -12.12 -15.76 1.03
CA ALA A 79 -13.56 -15.49 1.07
C ALA A 79 -14.04 -14.98 2.45
N LEU A 80 -13.37 -15.40 3.53
CA LEU A 80 -13.64 -14.90 4.88
C LEU A 80 -13.34 -13.41 5.02
N SER A 81 -12.26 -12.91 4.41
CA SER A 81 -11.94 -11.48 4.43
C SER A 81 -12.96 -10.66 3.65
N ALA A 82 -13.46 -11.18 2.53
CA ALA A 82 -14.54 -10.56 1.77
C ALA A 82 -15.83 -10.45 2.62
N LYS A 83 -16.22 -11.54 3.30
CA LYS A 83 -17.39 -11.57 4.19
C LYS A 83 -17.24 -10.60 5.37
N LYS A 84 -16.06 -10.54 5.98
CA LYS A 84 -15.78 -9.58 7.08
C LYS A 84 -15.88 -8.13 6.61
N ALA A 85 -15.36 -7.81 5.42
CA ALA A 85 -15.48 -6.46 4.86
C ALA A 85 -16.95 -6.10 4.57
N ALA A 86 -17.72 -7.02 3.98
CA ALA A 86 -19.15 -6.81 3.74
C ALA A 86 -19.94 -6.62 5.05
N ALA A 87 -19.65 -7.41 6.09
CA ALA A 87 -20.28 -7.29 7.41
C ALA A 87 -19.90 -5.98 8.13
N PHE A 88 -18.66 -5.52 7.95
CA PHE A 88 -18.19 -4.25 8.49
C PHE A 88 -18.95 -3.06 7.89
N GLU A 89 -19.16 -3.06 6.56
CA GLU A 89 -19.91 -2.01 5.88
C GLU A 89 -21.42 -2.08 6.18
N SER A 90 -21.99 -3.28 6.40
CA SER A 90 -23.41 -3.39 6.82
C SER A 90 -23.66 -2.88 8.25
N THR A 91 -22.67 -3.01 9.13
CA THR A 91 -22.77 -2.57 10.54
C THR A 91 -22.59 -1.06 10.68
N SER A 92 -21.85 -0.44 9.76
CA SER A 92 -21.60 1.01 9.75
C SER A 92 -22.82 1.77 9.21
N THR A 93 -23.86 1.90 10.04
CA THR A 93 -25.24 2.36 9.70
C THR A 93 -25.35 3.82 9.22
N SER A 94 -24.24 4.55 9.06
CA SER A 94 -24.24 5.97 8.67
C SER A 94 -23.87 6.12 7.18
N THR A 95 -24.90 6.05 6.32
CA THR A 95 -24.89 6.28 4.86
C THR A 95 -24.04 5.28 4.07
N SER A 96 -24.72 4.42 3.29
CA SER A 96 -24.13 3.47 2.34
C SER A 96 -23.30 4.16 1.26
N ALA A 97 -22.09 4.59 1.61
CA ALA A 97 -21.11 4.96 0.62
C ALA A 97 -20.79 3.71 -0.21
N PRO A 98 -20.76 3.81 -1.56
CA PRO A 98 -20.45 2.67 -2.40
C PRO A 98 -19.04 2.17 -2.06
N TYR A 99 -18.94 0.87 -1.76
CA TYR A 99 -17.67 0.18 -1.56
C TYR A 99 -17.48 -0.88 -2.66
N ASP A 100 -16.24 -1.06 -3.08
CA ASP A 100 -15.87 -2.10 -4.05
C ASP A 100 -15.02 -3.18 -3.36
N ILE A 101 -15.22 -4.45 -3.68
CA ILE A 101 -14.31 -5.54 -3.28
C ILE A 101 -13.55 -6.02 -4.52
N LEU A 102 -12.23 -6.06 -4.43
CA LEU A 102 -11.36 -6.40 -5.55
C LEU A 102 -10.41 -7.54 -5.17
N GLU A 103 -10.49 -8.64 -5.92
CA GLU A 103 -9.68 -9.82 -5.67
C GLU A 103 -8.41 -9.82 -6.54
N ILE A 104 -7.25 -10.05 -5.90
CA ILE A 104 -5.95 -10.19 -6.55
C ILE A 104 -5.29 -11.53 -6.19
N PRO A 105 -4.50 -12.15 -7.08
CA PRO A 105 -3.73 -13.34 -6.74
C PRO A 105 -2.81 -13.09 -5.54
N ARG A 106 -2.60 -14.10 -4.69
CA ARG A 106 -1.62 -14.01 -3.60
C ARG A 106 -0.19 -13.92 -4.14
N ALA A 107 0.59 -12.98 -3.62
CA ALA A 107 2.01 -12.87 -4.00
C ALA A 107 2.83 -14.09 -3.57
N ARG A 108 2.47 -14.69 -2.43
CA ARG A 108 3.08 -15.91 -1.91
C ARG A 108 2.05 -16.76 -1.17
N LEU A 109 2.08 -18.07 -1.41
CA LEU A 109 1.26 -19.05 -0.68
C LEU A 109 1.94 -19.47 0.63
N VAL A 110 1.13 -19.89 1.61
CA VAL A 110 1.65 -20.40 2.88
C VAL A 110 2.47 -21.66 2.62
N GLY A 111 3.68 -21.72 3.16
CA GLY A 111 4.60 -22.85 2.94
C GLY A 111 5.31 -22.88 1.58
N GLN A 112 5.07 -21.90 0.70
CA GLN A 112 5.71 -21.84 -0.61
C GLN A 112 7.23 -21.61 -0.49
N SER A 113 7.99 -22.32 -1.32
CA SER A 113 9.44 -22.14 -1.45
C SER A 113 9.80 -20.74 -1.96
N TRP A 114 10.94 -20.21 -1.51
CA TRP A 114 11.44 -18.91 -1.97
C TRP A 114 11.73 -18.87 -3.47
N LEU A 115 12.09 -20.01 -4.07
CA LEU A 115 12.40 -20.13 -5.50
C LEU A 115 11.17 -20.00 -6.40
N SER A 116 10.00 -20.46 -5.95
CA SER A 116 8.75 -20.36 -6.72
C SER A 116 8.00 -19.04 -6.46
N THR A 117 8.38 -18.31 -5.41
CA THR A 117 7.76 -17.03 -5.01
C THR A 117 7.78 -15.96 -6.13
N PRO A 118 8.85 -15.80 -6.94
CA PRO A 118 8.87 -14.83 -8.04
C PRO A 118 7.71 -15.02 -9.04
N TRP A 119 7.32 -16.27 -9.31
CA TRP A 119 6.25 -16.56 -10.28
C TRP A 119 4.88 -16.15 -9.76
N THR A 120 4.60 -16.45 -8.48
CA THR A 120 3.36 -16.01 -7.82
C THR A 120 3.34 -14.50 -7.61
N CYS A 121 4.49 -13.88 -7.31
CA CYS A 121 4.62 -12.42 -7.28
C CYS A 121 4.33 -11.79 -8.65
N ALA A 122 4.82 -12.37 -9.75
CA ALA A 122 4.53 -11.89 -11.09
C ALA A 122 3.03 -12.01 -11.43
N ALA A 123 2.40 -13.13 -11.08
CA ALA A 123 0.95 -13.29 -11.23
C ALA A 123 0.17 -12.26 -10.41
N CYS A 124 0.61 -11.99 -9.17
CA CYS A 124 0.05 -10.93 -8.32
C CYS A 124 0.23 -9.55 -8.96
N LEU A 125 1.40 -9.25 -9.52
CA LEU A 125 1.70 -7.99 -10.21
C LEU A 125 0.73 -7.76 -11.37
N VAL A 126 0.56 -8.75 -12.25
CA VAL A 126 -0.39 -8.67 -13.37
C VAL A 126 -1.83 -8.51 -12.85
N GLY A 127 -2.19 -9.20 -11.77
CA GLY A 127 -3.47 -9.03 -11.09
C GLY A 127 -3.69 -7.60 -10.60
N CYS A 128 -2.68 -7.00 -9.97
CA CYS A 128 -2.72 -5.61 -9.48
C CYS A 128 -2.87 -4.60 -10.63
N VAL A 129 -2.14 -4.79 -11.74
CA VAL A 129 -2.27 -3.92 -12.92
C VAL A 129 -3.67 -4.00 -13.51
N ARG A 130 -4.23 -5.21 -13.67
CA ARG A 130 -5.61 -5.39 -14.14
C ARG A 130 -6.65 -4.81 -13.17
N ALA A 131 -6.41 -4.96 -11.88
CA ALA A 131 -7.23 -4.36 -10.83
C ALA A 131 -7.28 -2.84 -10.98
N PHE A 132 -6.14 -2.15 -11.02
CA PHE A 132 -6.08 -0.70 -11.18
C PHE A 132 -6.58 -0.21 -12.53
N ALA A 133 -6.44 -0.99 -13.60
CA ALA A 133 -7.05 -0.66 -14.88
C ALA A 133 -8.59 -0.62 -14.83
N ARG A 134 -9.22 -1.40 -13.93
CA ARG A 134 -10.69 -1.42 -13.76
C ARG A 134 -11.19 -0.36 -12.78
N VAL A 135 -10.53 -0.20 -11.63
CA VAL A 135 -11.03 0.67 -10.55
C VAL A 135 -10.37 2.06 -10.50
N GLY A 136 -9.32 2.27 -11.30
CA GLY A 136 -8.47 3.45 -11.26
C GLY A 136 -7.34 3.36 -10.24
N LEU A 137 -6.40 4.30 -10.31
CA LEU A 137 -5.33 4.45 -9.33
C LEU A 137 -5.87 5.19 -8.09
N PRO A 138 -5.61 4.69 -6.87
CA PRO A 138 -6.14 5.30 -5.66
C PRO A 138 -5.39 6.58 -5.27
N ASP A 139 -6.08 7.45 -4.53
CA ASP A 139 -5.44 8.60 -3.87
C ASP A 139 -4.62 8.15 -2.66
N VAL A 140 -5.11 7.15 -1.92
CA VAL A 140 -4.46 6.61 -0.73
C VAL A 140 -4.51 5.08 -0.73
N VAL A 141 -3.39 4.44 -0.42
CA VAL A 141 -3.32 3.00 -0.13
C VAL A 141 -2.96 2.82 1.33
N VAL A 142 -3.75 2.01 2.04
CA VAL A 142 -3.49 1.62 3.43
C VAL A 142 -3.29 0.11 3.49
N CYS A 143 -2.19 -0.34 4.10
CA CYS A 143 -1.84 -1.76 4.14
C CYS A 143 -1.07 -2.17 5.39
N ASN A 144 -1.21 -3.44 5.78
CA ASN A 144 -0.61 -4.00 6.99
C ASN A 144 -0.05 -5.43 6.80
N GLY A 145 1.23 -5.59 6.45
CA GLY A 145 1.91 -6.89 6.61
C GLY A 145 1.82 -7.97 5.50
N PRO A 146 0.78 -8.17 4.64
CA PRO A 146 0.80 -9.30 3.72
C PRO A 146 1.82 -9.06 2.59
N GLY A 147 2.40 -10.15 2.07
CA GLY A 147 3.32 -10.07 0.92
C GLY A 147 2.67 -9.42 -0.31
N SER A 148 1.36 -9.62 -0.51
CA SER A 148 0.60 -8.98 -1.60
C SER A 148 0.60 -7.46 -1.48
N ALA A 149 0.65 -6.89 -0.27
CA ALA A 149 0.74 -5.44 -0.10
C ALA A 149 2.03 -4.86 -0.67
N VAL A 150 3.14 -5.61 -0.59
CA VAL A 150 4.42 -5.18 -1.15
C VAL A 150 4.31 -5.01 -2.66
N VAL A 151 3.65 -5.95 -3.33
CA VAL A 151 3.44 -5.91 -4.79
C VAL A 151 2.52 -4.74 -5.18
N VAL A 152 1.41 -4.55 -4.48
CA VAL A 152 0.46 -3.46 -4.73
C VAL A 152 1.13 -2.09 -4.56
N VAL A 153 1.90 -1.92 -3.48
CA VAL A 153 2.67 -0.69 -3.23
C VAL A 153 3.72 -0.50 -4.31
N GLY A 154 4.39 -1.56 -4.75
CA GLY A 154 5.35 -1.53 -5.87
C GLY A 154 4.72 -1.00 -7.16
N VAL A 155 3.51 -1.45 -7.50
CA VAL A 155 2.78 -0.93 -8.67
C VAL A 155 2.42 0.55 -8.49
N CYS A 156 1.89 0.95 -7.33
CA CYS A 156 1.55 2.35 -7.06
C CYS A 156 2.78 3.25 -7.15
N PHE A 157 3.91 2.79 -6.60
CA PHE A 157 5.19 3.51 -6.67
C PHE A 157 5.70 3.63 -8.11
N PHE A 158 5.60 2.56 -8.90
CA PHE A 158 5.97 2.59 -10.31
C PHE A 158 5.11 3.57 -11.12
N CYS A 159 3.79 3.58 -10.89
CA CYS A 159 2.89 4.57 -11.50
C CYS A 159 3.23 6.00 -11.06
N LYS A 160 3.58 6.21 -9.77
CA LYS A 160 4.05 7.50 -9.25
C LYS A 160 5.36 7.94 -9.93
N PHE A 161 6.29 7.00 -10.13
CA PHE A 161 7.56 7.22 -10.82
C PHE A 161 7.33 7.71 -12.26
N LEU A 162 6.44 7.05 -13.00
CA LEU A 162 6.02 7.45 -14.35
C LEU A 162 5.18 8.74 -14.41
N GLY A 163 4.79 9.31 -13.27
CA GLY A 163 3.96 10.52 -13.21
C GLY A 163 2.48 10.28 -13.46
N LEU A 164 2.03 9.02 -13.46
CA LEU A 164 0.64 8.63 -13.72
C LEU A 164 -0.28 8.85 -12.50
N CYS A 165 0.26 8.89 -11.30
CA CYS A 165 -0.51 9.18 -10.08
C CYS A 165 0.32 9.88 -9.00
N ARG A 166 -0.36 10.33 -7.95
CA ARG A 166 0.21 10.90 -6.71
C ARG A 166 -0.19 10.11 -5.47
N THR A 167 -0.45 8.82 -5.62
CA THR A 167 -0.95 7.91 -4.57
C THR A 167 -0.12 8.00 -3.30
N ARG A 168 -0.76 8.28 -2.17
CA ARG A 168 -0.12 8.29 -0.84
C ARG A 168 -0.17 6.89 -0.25
N ILE A 169 0.95 6.41 0.26
CA ILE A 169 1.09 5.06 0.80
C ILE A 169 1.23 5.15 2.32
N ILE A 170 0.26 4.59 3.04
CA ILE A 170 0.27 4.46 4.50
C ILE A 170 0.47 2.99 4.82
N TYR A 171 1.54 2.69 5.54
CA TYR A 171 1.79 1.36 6.06
C TYR A 171 1.58 1.36 7.56
N VAL A 172 0.79 0.40 8.06
CA VAL A 172 0.59 0.17 9.48
C VAL A 172 1.18 -1.19 9.82
N GLU A 173 2.22 -1.21 10.62
CA GLU A 173 2.84 -2.46 11.05
C GLU A 173 1.87 -3.25 11.95
N SER A 174 1.89 -4.57 11.78
CA SER A 174 1.00 -5.47 12.53
C SER A 174 1.28 -5.40 14.03
N PHE A 175 0.22 -5.55 14.82
CA PHE A 175 0.28 -5.51 16.27
C PHE A 175 1.20 -6.60 16.85
N ALA A 176 1.28 -7.76 16.18
CA ALA A 176 2.16 -8.85 16.58
C ALA A 176 3.66 -8.51 16.53
N ARG A 177 4.06 -7.39 15.89
CA ARG A 177 5.46 -7.00 15.71
C ARG A 177 5.95 -6.07 16.80
N VAL A 178 6.24 -6.64 17.97
CA VAL A 178 6.68 -5.88 19.16
C VAL A 178 8.14 -5.40 19.08
N ARG A 179 9.04 -6.28 18.64
CA ARG A 179 10.50 -6.06 18.75
C ARG A 179 11.19 -5.67 17.44
N SER A 180 10.60 -6.03 16.30
CA SER A 180 11.19 -5.75 14.98
C SER A 180 10.14 -5.73 13.89
N LEU A 181 10.37 -4.91 12.85
CA LEU A 181 9.49 -4.85 11.68
C LEU A 181 9.35 -6.21 10.99
N SER A 182 8.18 -6.44 10.38
CA SER A 182 7.95 -7.55 9.48
C SER A 182 8.84 -7.43 8.24
N LEU A 183 8.98 -8.51 7.46
CA LEU A 183 9.72 -8.44 6.19
C LEU A 183 9.07 -7.42 5.24
N SER A 184 7.75 -7.44 5.14
CA SER A 184 6.97 -6.46 4.37
C SER A 184 7.22 -5.04 4.88
N GLY A 185 7.22 -4.83 6.20
CA GLY A 185 7.51 -3.55 6.82
C GLY A 185 8.92 -3.04 6.50
N LYS A 186 9.93 -3.92 6.55
CA LYS A 186 11.31 -3.58 6.16
C LYS A 186 11.41 -3.19 4.69
N LEU A 187 10.77 -3.94 3.80
CA LEU A 187 10.77 -3.67 2.35
C LEU A 187 10.08 -2.36 2.02
N LEU A 188 8.93 -2.09 2.65
CA LEU A 188 8.13 -0.90 2.38
C LEU A 188 8.57 0.35 3.15
N TYR A 189 9.47 0.20 4.12
CA TYR A 189 9.89 1.29 4.99
C TYR A 189 10.30 2.52 4.17
N ALA A 190 11.17 2.38 3.17
CA ALA A 190 11.62 3.51 2.34
C ALA A 190 10.56 4.08 1.38
N PHE A 191 9.57 3.28 0.97
CA PHE A 191 8.63 3.61 -0.10
C PHE A 191 7.28 4.15 0.40
N THR A 192 7.07 4.14 1.72
CA THR A 192 5.82 4.58 2.36
C THR A 192 5.90 6.06 2.73
N ASP A 193 4.82 6.79 2.49
CA ASP A 193 4.69 8.20 2.87
C ASP A 193 4.51 8.34 4.39
N ARG A 194 3.76 7.42 5.00
CA ARG A 194 3.65 7.29 6.47
C ARG A 194 3.85 5.85 6.87
N PHE A 195 4.67 5.65 7.89
CA PHE A 195 4.98 4.33 8.44
C PHE A 195 4.59 4.32 9.91
N ILE A 196 3.49 3.65 10.23
CA ILE A 196 2.90 3.67 11.57
C ILE A 196 3.24 2.37 12.29
N VAL A 197 3.64 2.48 13.54
CA VAL A 197 3.94 1.35 14.44
C VAL A 197 3.11 1.44 15.71
N GLN A 198 2.82 0.29 16.31
CA GLN A 198 2.00 0.20 17.52
C GLN A 198 2.81 -0.02 18.81
N TRP A 199 4.15 -0.01 18.71
CA TRP A 199 5.05 -0.22 19.84
C TRP A 199 6.12 0.86 19.91
N PRO A 200 6.35 1.50 21.08
CA PRO A 200 7.26 2.63 21.21
C PRO A 200 8.71 2.26 20.89
N ARG A 201 9.15 1.04 21.26
CA ARG A 201 10.50 0.53 20.97
C ARG A 201 10.86 0.53 19.48
N LEU A 202 9.88 0.46 18.59
CA LEU A 202 10.15 0.50 17.16
C LEU A 202 10.54 1.91 16.70
N VAL A 203 9.99 2.97 17.31
CA VAL A 203 10.33 4.35 16.95
C VAL A 203 11.77 4.69 17.36
N GLU A 204 12.24 4.14 18.48
CA GLU A 204 13.65 4.27 18.90
C GLU A 204 14.62 3.73 17.83
N LYS A 205 14.25 2.63 17.16
CA LYS A 205 15.07 1.98 16.14
C LYS A 205 14.86 2.53 14.72
N TYR A 206 13.65 3.03 14.43
CA TYR A 206 13.22 3.41 13.09
C TYR A 206 12.74 4.86 13.09
N ARG A 207 13.66 5.79 12.77
CA ARG A 207 13.43 7.25 12.85
C ARG A 207 12.24 7.79 12.05
N ARG A 208 11.79 7.10 11.00
CA ARG A 208 10.62 7.48 10.18
C ARG A 208 9.32 6.82 10.63
N ALA A 209 9.39 5.90 11.59
CA ALA A 209 8.22 5.28 12.16
C ALA A 209 7.50 6.26 13.09
N GLU A 210 6.18 6.28 12.99
CA GLU A 210 5.29 7.08 13.83
C GLU A 210 4.58 6.16 14.82
N TYR A 211 4.65 6.47 16.11
CA TYR A 211 3.90 5.75 17.15
C TYR A 211 2.63 6.53 17.50
N HIS A 212 1.48 5.88 17.37
CA HIS A 212 0.16 6.45 17.66
C HIS A 212 -0.61 5.63 18.72
N GLY A 213 0.09 4.80 19.50
CA GLY A 213 -0.54 3.89 20.46
C GLY A 213 -1.00 2.58 19.84
N ILE A 214 -1.89 1.88 20.55
CA ILE A 214 -2.54 0.65 20.08
C ILE A 214 -3.73 1.08 19.21
N LEU A 215 -3.72 0.63 17.95
CA LEU A 215 -4.69 1.08 16.94
C LEU A 215 -5.75 0.03 16.62
N ILE A 216 -5.66 -1.15 17.23
CA ILE A 216 -6.52 -2.30 16.97
C ILE A 216 -7.30 -2.74 18.19
#